data_AF-A0A838MW51-F1
#
_entry.id   AF-A0A838MW51-F1
#
_cell.length_a   1.000
_cell.length_b   1.000
_cell.length_c   1.000
_cell.angle_alpha   90.00
_cell.angle_beta   90.00
_cell.angle_gamma   90.00
#
_symmetry.space_group_name_H-M   'P 1'
#
loop_
_entity.id
_entity.type
_entity.pdbx_description
1 polymer ?
#
loop_
_entity_poly.entity_id
_entity_poly.type
_entity_poly.pdbx_seq_one_letter_code
_entity_poly.pdbx_strand_id
1 'polypeptide(L)'
;MIFLSLLRLDPLSRRVQTELSRSYEMHRTLCHAFPNLIGDEWTAARVLFRADGNNSGRLQLLVQSKYEPDWNAFSNHLKGARYLLAPPQVKEWQPQFRAGQTLRFRL
;
A
#
# COMPACT_ATOMS: atom_id res chain seq x y z
N MET A 1 15.91 -5.50 3.59
CA MET A 1 15.41 -4.37 2.77
C MET A 1 13.92 -4.53 2.60
N ILE A 2 13.15 -3.45 2.74
CA ILE A 2 11.71 -3.44 2.47
C ILE A 2 11.34 -2.17 1.70
N PHE A 3 10.22 -2.22 1.00
CA PHE A 3 9.66 -1.09 0.29
C PHE A 3 8.49 -0.53 1.09
N LEU A 4 8.47 0.79 1.23
CA LEU A 4 7.34 1.53 1.78
C LEU A 4 6.74 2.37 0.68
N SER A 5 5.44 2.21 0.45
CA SER A 5 4.69 3.00 -0.51
C SER A 5 3.61 3.83 0.16
N LEU A 6 3.45 5.07 -0.28
CA LEU A 6 2.38 5.96 0.13
C LEU A 6 1.43 6.18 -1.04
N LEU A 7 0.19 5.73 -0.87
CA LEU A 7 -0.89 5.92 -1.83
C LEU A 7 -1.87 6.95 -1.28
N ARG A 8 -2.14 8.01 -2.06
CA ARG A 8 -3.15 9.02 -1.72
C ARG A 8 -4.47 8.61 -2.37
N LEU A 9 -5.37 8.04 -1.59
CA LEU A 9 -6.64 7.51 -2.09
C LEU A 9 -7.62 8.65 -2.40
N ASP A 10 -8.44 8.45 -3.42
CA ASP A 10 -9.52 9.38 -3.78
C ASP A 10 -10.78 9.08 -2.95
N PRO A 11 -11.16 9.95 -1.99
CA PRO A 11 -12.32 9.71 -1.15
C PRO A 11 -13.64 9.75 -1.93
N LEU A 12 -13.67 10.34 -3.14
CA LEU A 12 -14.87 10.36 -3.99
C LEU A 12 -15.05 9.06 -4.79
N SER A 13 -14.07 8.16 -4.76
CA SER A 13 -14.16 6.87 -5.40
C SER A 13 -15.01 5.91 -4.60
N ARG A 14 -16.13 5.45 -5.18
CA ARG A 14 -16.98 4.41 -4.57
C ARG A 14 -16.21 3.12 -4.27
N ARG A 15 -15.23 2.78 -5.13
CA ARG A 15 -14.38 1.60 -4.94
C ARG A 15 -13.51 1.77 -3.69
N VAL A 16 -12.83 2.91 -3.55
CA VAL A 16 -12.05 3.24 -2.34
C VAL A 16 -12.92 3.19 -1.09
N GLN A 17 -14.08 3.86 -1.08
CA GLN A 17 -14.98 3.87 0.07
C GLN A 17 -15.40 2.45 0.49
N THR A 18 -15.71 1.60 -0.50
CA THR A 18 -16.08 0.20 -0.25
C THR A 18 -14.90 -0.57 0.35
N GLU A 19 -13.73 -0.47 -0.27
CA GLU A 19 -12.53 -1.21 0.11
C GLU A 19 -11.95 -0.78 1.47
N LEU A 20 -12.15 0.49 1.88
CA LEU A 20 -11.79 0.93 3.23
C LEU A 20 -12.56 0.17 4.32
N SER A 21 -13.83 -0.15 4.08
CA SER A 21 -14.63 -0.95 5.02
C SER A 21 -14.39 -2.45 4.87
N ARG A 22 -13.78 -2.89 3.75
CA ARG A 22 -13.56 -4.28 3.38
C ARG A 22 -12.07 -4.52 3.14
N SER A 23 -11.33 -4.68 4.23
CA SER A 23 -9.87 -4.84 4.21
C SER A 23 -9.37 -5.93 3.25
N TYR A 24 -10.13 -7.03 3.10
CA TYR A 24 -9.80 -8.08 2.15
C TYR A 24 -9.87 -7.62 0.69
N GLU A 25 -10.88 -6.82 0.31
CA GLU A 25 -10.98 -6.29 -1.05
C GLU A 25 -9.89 -5.27 -1.33
N MET A 26 -9.55 -4.42 -0.35
CA MET A 26 -8.38 -3.55 -0.42
C MET A 26 -7.11 -4.36 -0.65
N HIS A 27 -6.92 -5.44 0.12
CA HIS A 27 -5.77 -6.31 -0.03
C HIS A 27 -5.71 -6.91 -1.44
N ARG A 28 -6.81 -7.45 -1.96
CA ARG A 28 -6.89 -7.99 -3.32
C ARG A 28 -6.53 -6.95 -4.38
N THR A 29 -7.03 -5.72 -4.24
CA THR A 29 -6.69 -4.63 -5.17
C THR A 29 -5.20 -4.31 -5.12
N LEU A 30 -4.58 -4.28 -3.93
CA LEU A 30 -3.14 -4.07 -3.77
C LEU A 30 -2.28 -5.20 -4.37
N CYS A 31 -2.79 -6.44 -4.42
CA CYS A 31 -2.06 -7.56 -5.01
C CYS A 31 -1.70 -7.33 -6.48
N HIS A 32 -2.49 -6.53 -7.20
CA HIS A 32 -2.22 -6.18 -8.59
C HIS A 32 -0.97 -5.31 -8.80
N ALA A 33 -0.38 -4.77 -7.73
CA ALA A 33 0.93 -4.14 -7.78
C ALA A 33 2.09 -5.15 -7.86
N PHE A 34 1.82 -6.45 -7.81
CA PHE A 34 2.86 -7.49 -7.82
C PHE A 34 2.55 -8.58 -8.86
N PRO A 35 2.42 -8.22 -10.15
CA PRO A 35 1.90 -9.12 -11.18
C PRO A 35 2.79 -10.35 -11.43
N ASN A 36 4.08 -10.26 -11.12
CA ASN A 36 5.07 -11.30 -11.41
C ASN A 36 5.28 -12.29 -10.25
N LEU A 37 4.68 -12.06 -9.09
CA LEU A 37 4.88 -12.91 -7.92
C LEU A 37 3.89 -14.08 -7.93
N ILE A 38 4.41 -15.30 -7.86
CA ILE A 38 3.62 -16.54 -7.84
C ILE A 38 4.04 -17.45 -6.68
N GLY A 39 3.10 -18.26 -6.18
CA GLY A 39 3.38 -19.30 -5.17
C GLY A 39 4.13 -18.80 -3.93
N ASP A 40 5.33 -19.34 -3.72
CA ASP A 40 6.16 -19.03 -2.56
C ASP A 40 6.69 -17.59 -2.56
N GLU A 41 6.96 -17.00 -3.73
CA GLU A 41 7.40 -15.61 -3.83
C GLU A 41 6.31 -14.64 -3.40
N TRP A 42 5.06 -14.94 -3.75
CA TRP A 42 3.91 -14.19 -3.28
C TRP A 42 3.80 -14.24 -1.75
N THR A 43 3.97 -15.41 -1.16
CA THR A 43 3.95 -15.58 0.30
C THR A 43 5.13 -14.85 0.97
N ALA A 44 6.29 -14.84 0.32
CA ALA A 44 7.47 -14.12 0.75
C ALA A 44 7.31 -12.60 0.66
N ALA A 45 6.44 -12.08 -0.22
CA ALA A 45 6.21 -10.65 -0.40
C ALA A 45 5.74 -9.95 0.87
N ARG A 46 5.00 -10.65 1.74
CA ARG A 46 4.52 -10.17 3.04
C ARG A 46 3.92 -8.77 2.94
N VAL A 47 3.00 -8.60 1.99
CA VAL A 47 2.32 -7.32 1.74
C VAL A 47 1.47 -6.96 2.96
N LEU A 48 1.81 -5.85 3.60
CA LEU A 48 1.06 -5.25 4.71
C LEU A 48 0.58 -3.87 4.29
N PHE A 49 -0.54 -3.43 4.85
CA PHE A 49 -1.00 -2.07 4.64
C PHE A 49 -1.73 -1.52 5.86
N ARG A 50 -1.76 -0.19 5.96
CA ARG A 50 -2.56 0.54 6.92
C ARG A 50 -3.20 1.74 6.24
N ALA A 51 -4.51 1.88 6.40
CA ALA A 51 -5.21 3.09 6.02
C ALA A 51 -5.07 4.13 7.14
N ASP A 52 -4.57 5.31 6.79
CA ASP A 52 -4.47 6.48 7.66
C ASP A 52 -5.41 7.57 7.11
N GLY A 53 -6.50 7.84 7.83
CA GLY A 53 -7.39 8.98 7.56
C GLY A 53 -7.12 10.12 8.54
N ASN A 54 -7.27 11.36 8.10
CA ASN A 54 -7.30 12.52 8.99
C ASN A 54 -8.60 13.33 8.85
N ASN A 55 -8.90 14.14 9.86
CA ASN A 55 -10.08 15.03 9.88
C ASN A 55 -10.06 16.08 8.75
N SER A 56 -8.92 16.27 8.09
CA SER A 56 -8.76 17.17 6.93
C SER A 56 -9.17 16.51 5.60
N GLY A 57 -9.75 15.31 5.63
CA GLY A 57 -10.21 14.59 4.44
C GLY A 57 -9.08 13.94 3.63
N ARG A 58 -7.84 13.92 4.15
CA ARG A 58 -6.75 13.18 3.50
C ARG A 58 -6.88 11.71 3.86
N LEU A 59 -7.07 10.89 2.83
CA LEU A 59 -7.07 9.45 2.95
C LEU A 59 -5.79 8.88 2.35
N GLN A 60 -4.96 8.31 3.20
CA GLN A 60 -3.67 7.75 2.83
C GLN A 60 -3.65 6.26 3.12
N LEU A 61 -2.91 5.53 2.31
CA LEU A 61 -2.67 4.11 2.49
C LEU A 61 -1.16 3.89 2.47
N LEU A 62 -0.62 3.48 3.61
CA LEU A 62 0.77 3.05 3.72
C LEU A 62 0.82 1.57 3.40
N VAL A 63 1.64 1.19 2.43
CA VAL A 63 1.86 -0.20 2.01
C VAL A 63 3.30 -0.57 2.27
N GLN A 64 3.53 -1.73 2.86
CA GLN A 64 4.84 -2.30 3.08
C GLN A 64 4.95 -3.64 2.34
N SER A 65 6.05 -3.86 1.64
CA SER A 65 6.33 -5.11 0.94
C SER A 65 7.83 -5.44 0.98
N LYS A 66 8.17 -6.72 0.81
CA LYS A 66 9.57 -7.13 0.63
C LYS A 66 10.08 -6.98 -0.81
N TYR A 67 9.18 -7.00 -1.78
CA TYR A 67 9.47 -6.80 -3.20
C TYR A 67 9.03 -5.41 -3.64
N GLU A 68 9.68 -4.89 -4.68
CA GLU A 68 9.33 -3.61 -5.27
C GLU A 68 7.95 -3.71 -5.93
N PRO A 69 7.01 -2.80 -5.60
CA PRO A 69 5.69 -2.79 -6.22
C PRO A 69 5.72 -2.14 -7.60
N ASP A 70 5.02 -2.75 -8.56
CA ASP A 70 4.68 -2.16 -9.85
C ASP A 70 3.33 -1.43 -9.77
N TRP A 71 3.41 -0.14 -9.45
CA TRP A 71 2.21 0.72 -9.39
C TRP A 71 1.61 1.05 -10.77
N ASN A 72 2.34 0.81 -11.87
CA ASN A 72 1.79 0.93 -13.21
C ASN A 72 0.85 -0.25 -13.50
N ALA A 73 1.26 -1.48 -13.17
CA ALA A 73 0.40 -2.66 -13.26
C ALA A 73 -0.88 -2.51 -12.42
N PHE A 74 -0.75 -1.97 -11.21
CA PHE A 74 -1.88 -1.60 -10.36
C PHE A 74 -2.83 -0.59 -11.05
N SER A 75 -2.29 0.49 -11.61
CA SER A 75 -3.08 1.53 -12.29
C SER A 75 -3.77 0.99 -13.55
N ASN A 76 -3.09 0.11 -14.29
CA ASN A 76 -3.65 -0.58 -15.45
C ASN A 76 -4.81 -1.51 -15.06
N HIS A 77 -4.67 -2.26 -13.96
CA HIS A 77 -5.75 -3.09 -13.43
C HIS A 77 -7.01 -2.27 -13.10
N LEU A 78 -6.82 -1.05 -12.59
CA LEU A 78 -7.92 -0.13 -12.28
C LEU A 78 -8.57 0.52 -13.51
N LYS A 79 -8.02 0.35 -14.71
CA LYS A 79 -8.58 0.82 -15.99
C LYS A 79 -8.97 2.30 -16.00
N GLY A 80 -8.16 3.15 -15.37
CA GLY A 80 -8.42 4.59 -15.27
C GLY A 80 -9.53 4.98 -14.29
N ALA A 81 -10.03 4.04 -13.47
CA ALA A 81 -10.89 4.40 -12.35
C ALA A 81 -10.16 5.38 -11.44
N ARG A 82 -10.85 6.46 -11.06
CA ARG A 82 -10.37 7.38 -10.02
C ARG A 82 -10.21 6.60 -8.73
N TYR A 83 -8.98 6.25 -8.38
CA TYR A 83 -8.63 5.52 -7.15
C TYR A 83 -7.56 6.26 -6.35
N LEU A 84 -6.61 6.88 -7.06
CA LEU A 84 -5.53 7.67 -6.47
C LEU A 84 -5.66 9.13 -6.89
N LEU A 85 -5.40 10.04 -5.95
CA LEU A 85 -5.34 11.49 -6.19
C LEU A 85 -3.99 11.97 -6.73
N ALA A 86 -2.95 11.14 -6.59
CA ALA A 86 -1.60 11.42 -7.04
C ALA A 86 -0.87 10.11 -7.34
N PRO A 87 0.21 10.15 -8.14
CA PRO A 87 1.08 9.00 -8.34
C PRO A 87 1.57 8.43 -6.98
N PRO A 88 1.62 7.08 -6.83
CA PRO A 88 2.21 6.46 -5.65
C PRO A 88 3.64 6.90 -5.41
N GLN A 89 4.01 7.09 -4.15
CA GLN A 89 5.38 7.37 -3.76
C GLN A 89 5.98 6.10 -3.20
N VAL A 90 7.17 5.73 -3.65
CA VAL A 90 7.87 4.52 -3.19
C VAL A 90 9.21 4.92 -2.60
N LYS A 91 9.55 4.29 -1.48
CA LYS A 91 10.84 4.45 -0.84
C LYS A 91 11.36 3.08 -0.41
N GLU A 92 12.59 2.78 -0.82
CA GLU A 92 13.35 1.69 -0.24
C GLU A 92 13.79 2.05 1.18
N TRP A 93 13.59 1.12 2.12
CA TRP A 93 13.91 1.33 3.52
C TRP A 93 14.71 0.15 4.08
N GLN A 94 15.88 0.48 4.62
CA GLN A 94 16.79 -0.44 5.30
C GLN A 94 16.99 0.08 6.73
N PRO A 95 16.08 -0.22 7.66
CA PRO A 95 16.23 0.23 9.04
C PRO A 95 17.46 -0.40 9.71
N GLN A 96 18.18 0.42 10.47
CA GLN A 96 19.22 -0.04 11.39
C GLN A 96 18.74 0.21 12.81
N PHE A 97 18.56 -0.87 13.58
CA PHE A 97 18.12 -0.80 14.96
C PHE A 97 19.29 -1.05 15.91
N ARG A 98 19.25 -0.40 17.09
CA ARG A 98 20.26 -0.58 18.14
C ARG A 98 19.61 -1.04 19.42
N ALA A 99 20.32 -1.86 20.21
CA ALA A 99 19.85 -2.26 21.53
C ALA A 99 19.63 -1.02 22.42
N GLY A 100 18.47 -0.96 23.08
CA GLY A 100 18.07 0.19 23.91
C GLY A 100 17.50 1.39 23.15
N GLN A 101 17.33 1.32 21.82
CA GLN A 101 16.75 2.41 21.04
C GLN A 101 15.25 2.57 21.31
N THR A 102 14.83 3.74 21.76
CA THR A 102 13.41 4.09 21.89
C THR A 102 12.85 4.56 20.55
N LEU A 103 11.75 3.95 20.12
CA LEU A 103 11.06 4.28 18.87
C LEU A 103 9.57 4.51 19.12
N ARG A 104 8.98 5.43 18.35
CA ARG A 104 7.53 5.56 18.27
C ARG A 104 7.00 4.52 17.28
N PHE A 105 5.93 3.83 17.64
CA PHE A 105 5.29 2.85 16.78
C PHE A 105 3.80 3.15 16.62
N ARG A 106 3.24 2.61 15.54
CA ARG A 106 1.81 2.54 15.28
C ARG A 106 1.58 1.22 14.55
N LEU A 107 0.69 0.38 15.09
CA LEU A 107 0.36 -0.95 14.56
C LEU A 107 -1.03 -0.91 13.93
#